data_AF-A0A659S7A7-F1
#
_entry.id   AF-A0A659S7A7-F1
#
_cell.length_a   1.000
_cell.length_b   1.000
_cell.length_c   1.000
_cell.angle_alpha   90.00
_cell.angle_beta   90.00
_cell.angle_gamma   90.00
#
_symmetry.space_group_name_H-M   'P 1'
#
loop_
_entity.id
_entity.type
_entity.pdbx_description
1 polymer ?
#
loop_
_entity_poly.entity_id
_entity_poly.type
_entity_poly.pdbx_seq_one_letter_code
_entity_poly.pdbx_strand_id
1 'polypeptide(L)'
;LGEILAKVDEPLNIEGKTPFVILMVGVNGVGKTTTIGKLARQFEQQGKSVMLAAGDTFRAAAVEQLQVWGQRNNIPVIAQHTGADSASVIFDAIQAAKARNLDELIADTAGRLQNKSHLMEELKKIVRVMKKLDEEAPHEVMLTIDASTGQNAVSQAKLFHEAVGLTGITLTKLDGTAKGGVIFSVADQFGIPIRYIGVGERIEDLRWLFYSTEAGRR
;
A
#
# COMPACT_ATOMS: atom_id res chain seq x y z
N LEU A 1 -7.48 -2.04 25.83
CA LEU A 1 -6.59 -2.04 24.64
C LEU A 1 -7.09 -2.96 23.52
N GLY A 2 -7.53 -4.19 23.81
CA GLY A 2 -8.10 -5.08 22.78
C GLY A 2 -9.30 -4.50 22.02
N GLU A 3 -10.19 -3.78 22.72
CA GLU A 3 -11.36 -3.14 22.10
C GLU A 3 -11.02 -2.03 21.08
N ILE A 4 -9.90 -1.33 21.26
CA ILE A 4 -9.47 -0.27 20.33
C ILE A 4 -9.02 -0.91 19.02
N LEU A 5 -8.22 -1.98 19.11
CA LEU A 5 -7.75 -2.69 17.92
C LEU A 5 -8.89 -3.45 17.22
N ALA A 6 -9.85 -3.99 17.96
CA ALA A 6 -11.01 -4.66 17.37
C ALA A 6 -11.84 -3.75 16.44
N LYS A 7 -11.83 -2.43 16.66
CA LYS A 7 -12.53 -1.46 15.79
C LYS A 7 -11.84 -1.23 14.45
N VAL A 8 -10.56 -1.57 14.35
CA VAL A 8 -9.75 -1.42 13.12
C VAL A 8 -9.26 -2.76 12.60
N ASP A 9 -9.78 -3.86 13.14
CA ASP A 9 -9.54 -5.23 12.69
C ASP A 9 -10.45 -5.56 11.51
N GLU A 10 -9.99 -5.18 10.32
CA GLU A 10 -10.71 -5.51 9.11
C GLU A 10 -9.69 -5.92 8.05
N PRO A 11 -9.58 -7.23 7.74
CA PRO A 11 -8.73 -7.70 6.66
C PRO A 11 -9.08 -7.01 5.34
N LEU A 12 -8.10 -6.90 4.44
CA LEU A 12 -8.33 -6.34 3.11
C LEU A 12 -9.28 -7.27 2.34
N ASN A 13 -10.45 -6.76 1.93
CA ASN A 13 -11.38 -7.47 1.07
C ASN A 13 -11.12 -7.09 -0.40
N ILE A 14 -10.62 -8.05 -1.18
CA ILE A 14 -10.29 -7.88 -2.60
C ILE A 14 -11.36 -8.48 -3.54
N GLU A 15 -12.49 -8.96 -3.01
CA GLU A 15 -13.51 -9.63 -3.82
C GLU A 15 -14.36 -8.66 -4.65
N GLY A 16 -14.84 -9.14 -5.80
CA GLY A 16 -15.86 -8.44 -6.61
C GLY A 16 -15.34 -7.33 -7.51
N LYS A 17 -14.02 -7.11 -7.61
CA LYS A 17 -13.38 -6.13 -8.49
C LYS A 17 -12.31 -6.79 -9.36
N THR A 18 -12.17 -6.33 -10.60
CA THR A 18 -11.18 -6.88 -11.56
C THR A 18 -10.74 -5.80 -12.55
N PRO A 19 -9.55 -5.19 -12.37
CA PRO A 19 -8.63 -5.40 -11.26
C PRO A 19 -9.12 -4.74 -9.96
N PHE A 20 -8.86 -5.35 -8.81
CA PHE A 20 -8.82 -4.63 -7.54
C PHE A 20 -7.54 -3.76 -7.52
N VAL A 21 -7.65 -2.51 -7.07
CA VAL A 21 -6.60 -1.48 -7.29
C VAL A 21 -6.16 -0.93 -5.95
N ILE A 22 -4.90 -1.19 -5.59
CA ILE A 22 -4.27 -0.74 -4.36
C ILE A 22 -3.31 0.40 -4.69
N LEU A 23 -3.59 1.59 -4.18
CA LEU A 23 -2.69 2.73 -4.20
C LEU A 23 -1.86 2.76 -2.92
N MET A 24 -0.57 2.47 -3.03
CA MET A 24 0.35 2.48 -1.89
C MET A 24 0.88 3.88 -1.65
N VAL A 25 0.69 4.42 -0.45
CA VAL A 25 1.16 5.75 -0.05
C VAL A 25 1.97 5.69 1.25
N GLY A 26 2.73 6.74 1.53
CA GLY A 26 3.58 6.84 2.71
C GLY A 26 4.95 7.42 2.39
N VAL A 27 5.74 7.74 3.41
CA VAL A 27 7.03 8.41 3.20
C VAL A 27 8.11 7.44 2.71
N ASN A 28 9.27 7.96 2.31
CA ASN A 28 10.40 7.11 1.92
C ASN A 28 10.97 6.36 3.14
N GLY A 29 11.42 5.12 2.93
CA GLY A 29 12.09 4.33 3.98
C GLY A 29 11.17 3.60 4.97
N VAL A 30 9.84 3.78 4.90
CA VAL A 30 8.86 3.07 5.75
C VAL A 30 8.52 1.66 5.25
N GLY A 31 9.08 1.23 4.12
CA GLY A 31 8.89 -0.13 3.60
C GLY A 31 7.82 -0.30 2.52
N LYS A 32 7.31 0.76 1.88
CA LYS A 32 6.29 0.67 0.80
C LYS A 32 6.62 -0.38 -0.27
N THR A 33 7.75 -0.24 -0.96
CA THR A 33 8.16 -1.14 -2.05
C THR A 33 8.37 -2.58 -1.55
N THR A 34 8.85 -2.75 -0.32
CA THR A 34 8.95 -4.07 0.32
C THR A 34 7.56 -4.67 0.57
N THR A 35 6.63 -3.89 1.13
CA THR A 35 5.23 -4.29 1.34
C THR A 35 4.54 -4.66 0.03
N ILE A 36 4.75 -3.90 -1.05
CA ILE A 36 4.24 -4.20 -2.39
C ILE A 36 4.66 -5.59 -2.83
N GLY A 37 5.95 -5.91 -2.70
CA GLY A 37 6.45 -7.22 -3.05
C GLY A 37 5.79 -8.33 -2.21
N LYS A 38 5.73 -8.14 -0.89
CA LYS A 38 5.12 -9.15 -0.01
C LYS A 38 3.64 -9.37 -0.34
N LEU A 39 2.86 -8.31 -0.57
CA LEU A 39 1.46 -8.39 -0.97
C LEU A 39 1.29 -9.10 -2.31
N ALA A 40 2.08 -8.71 -3.32
CA ALA A 40 2.01 -9.32 -4.64
C ALA A 40 2.27 -10.83 -4.57
N ARG A 41 3.26 -11.27 -3.78
CA ARG A 41 3.52 -12.70 -3.58
C ARG A 41 2.39 -13.40 -2.84
N GLN A 42 1.78 -12.77 -1.83
CA GLN A 42 0.63 -13.34 -1.12
C GLN A 42 -0.56 -13.54 -2.06
N PHE A 43 -0.85 -12.57 -2.93
CA PHE A 43 -1.91 -12.70 -3.93
C PHE A 43 -1.61 -13.80 -4.95
N GLU A 44 -0.38 -13.91 -5.46
CA GLU A 44 0.02 -15.03 -6.32
C GLU A 44 -0.15 -16.39 -5.63
N GLN A 45 0.20 -16.49 -4.34
CA GLN A 45 0.02 -17.72 -3.55
C GLN A 45 -1.47 -18.08 -3.37
N GLN A 46 -2.36 -17.09 -3.43
CA GLN A 46 -3.81 -17.28 -3.45
C GLN A 46 -4.35 -17.58 -4.87
N GLY A 47 -3.48 -17.72 -5.87
CA GLY A 47 -3.85 -17.99 -7.25
C GLY A 47 -4.32 -16.76 -8.04
N LYS A 48 -4.10 -15.55 -7.51
CA LYS A 48 -4.46 -14.29 -8.17
C LYS A 48 -3.37 -13.83 -9.13
N SER A 49 -3.80 -13.27 -10.25
CA SER A 49 -2.94 -12.63 -11.23
C SER A 49 -2.69 -11.16 -10.85
N VAL A 50 -1.42 -10.77 -10.76
CA VAL A 50 -1.02 -9.46 -10.20
C VAL A 50 -0.28 -8.62 -11.25
N MET A 51 -0.46 -7.30 -11.20
CA MET A 51 0.38 -6.32 -11.89
C MET A 51 0.89 -5.26 -10.92
N LEU A 52 2.08 -4.75 -11.18
CA LEU A 52 2.66 -3.63 -10.43
C LEU A 52 2.74 -2.37 -11.31
N ALA A 53 2.52 -1.20 -10.71
CA ALA A 53 2.76 0.10 -11.36
C ALA A 53 3.87 0.87 -10.64
N ALA A 54 4.91 1.24 -11.37
CA ALA A 54 6.06 1.97 -10.85
C ALA A 54 5.81 3.49 -10.84
N GLY A 55 4.94 3.94 -9.92
CA GLY A 55 4.56 5.36 -9.81
C GLY A 55 5.53 6.26 -9.02
N ASP A 56 6.61 5.74 -8.42
CA ASP A 56 7.73 6.58 -7.89
C ASP A 56 8.71 6.94 -9.02
N THR A 57 8.21 7.64 -10.03
CA THR A 57 8.93 7.90 -11.30
C THR A 57 10.16 8.78 -11.12
N PHE A 58 10.24 9.57 -10.04
CA PHE A 58 11.38 10.43 -9.73
C PHE A 58 12.58 9.68 -9.16
N ARG A 59 12.40 8.43 -8.72
CA ARG A 59 13.48 7.62 -8.15
C ARG A 59 13.74 6.46 -9.11
N ALA A 60 14.71 6.63 -10.00
CA ALA A 60 15.16 5.58 -10.91
C ALA A 60 15.41 4.25 -10.18
N ALA A 61 16.07 4.30 -9.02
CA ALA A 61 16.31 3.12 -8.18
C ALA A 61 15.02 2.48 -7.63
N ALA A 62 13.96 3.24 -7.37
CA ALA A 62 12.68 2.68 -6.93
C ALA A 62 11.95 1.97 -8.07
N VAL A 63 11.96 2.56 -9.27
CA VAL A 63 11.44 1.94 -10.49
C VAL A 63 12.20 0.64 -10.80
N GLU A 64 13.53 0.70 -10.82
CA GLU A 64 14.40 -0.47 -11.06
C GLU A 64 14.18 -1.55 -10.00
N GLN A 65 14.12 -1.18 -8.71
CA GLN A 65 13.84 -2.13 -7.64
C GLN A 65 12.51 -2.85 -7.84
N LEU A 66 11.45 -2.14 -8.22
CA LEU A 66 10.13 -2.73 -8.47
C LEU A 66 10.15 -3.63 -9.73
N GLN A 67 10.85 -3.22 -10.79
CA GLN A 67 11.02 -4.02 -12.02
C GLN A 67 11.80 -5.31 -11.76
N VAL A 68 12.91 -5.25 -11.01
CA VAL A 68 13.67 -6.43 -10.60
C VAL A 68 12.81 -7.35 -9.74
N TRP A 69 12.00 -6.77 -8.86
CA TRP A 69 11.08 -7.54 -8.03
C TRP A 69 10.02 -8.27 -8.88
N GLY A 70 9.41 -7.58 -9.85
CA GLY A 70 8.47 -8.18 -10.78
C GLY A 70 9.12 -9.26 -11.65
N GLN A 71 10.30 -9.01 -12.21
CA GLN A 71 11.03 -9.97 -13.03
C GLN A 71 11.36 -11.26 -12.25
N ARG A 72 11.81 -11.15 -11.00
CA ARG A 72 12.13 -12.31 -10.15
C ARG A 72 10.92 -13.18 -9.84
N ASN A 73 9.72 -12.61 -9.83
CA ASN A 73 8.48 -13.31 -9.50
C ASN A 73 7.58 -13.54 -10.73
N ASN A 74 8.05 -13.22 -11.94
CA ASN A 74 7.25 -13.28 -13.17
C ASN A 74 5.95 -12.44 -13.13
N ILE A 75 6.00 -11.30 -12.42
CA ILE A 75 4.89 -10.35 -12.30
C ILE A 75 5.12 -9.18 -13.28
N PRO A 76 4.15 -8.84 -14.14
CA PRO A 76 4.26 -7.69 -15.04
C PRO A 76 4.35 -6.38 -14.26
N VAL A 77 5.29 -5.52 -14.66
CA VAL A 77 5.48 -4.17 -14.10
C VAL A 77 5.30 -3.14 -15.20
N ILE A 78 4.39 -2.20 -14.98
CA ILE A 78 4.22 -1.03 -15.83
C ILE A 78 5.08 0.10 -15.29
N ALA A 79 5.99 0.59 -16.13
CA ALA A 79 6.93 1.65 -15.83
C ALA A 79 7.16 2.50 -17.08
N GLN A 80 7.46 3.78 -16.87
CA GLN A 80 7.91 4.69 -17.93
C GLN A 80 9.32 5.21 -17.60
N HIS A 81 9.83 6.15 -18.39
CA HIS A 81 11.14 6.77 -18.15
C HIS A 81 11.17 7.55 -16.83
N THR A 82 12.36 7.69 -16.24
CA THR A 82 12.56 8.49 -15.00
C THR A 82 12.05 9.92 -15.20
N GLY A 83 11.27 10.40 -14.22
CA GLY A 83 10.65 11.72 -14.26
C GLY A 83 9.35 11.79 -15.08
N ALA A 84 8.85 10.66 -15.59
CA ALA A 84 7.52 10.58 -16.20
C ALA A 84 6.42 10.98 -15.20
N ASP A 85 5.27 11.37 -15.73
CA ASP A 85 4.11 11.70 -14.91
C ASP A 85 3.54 10.44 -14.23
N SER A 86 3.60 10.38 -12.90
CA SER A 86 3.15 9.24 -12.09
C SER A 86 1.70 8.84 -12.38
N ALA A 87 0.83 9.84 -12.61
CA ALA A 87 -0.57 9.61 -12.95
C ALA A 87 -0.74 8.94 -14.31
N SER A 88 0.13 9.25 -15.28
CA SER A 88 0.14 8.60 -16.60
C SER A 88 0.59 7.14 -16.51
N VAL A 89 1.64 6.85 -15.71
CA VAL A 89 2.09 5.46 -15.47
C VAL A 89 0.97 4.60 -14.88
N ILE A 90 0.26 5.14 -13.89
CA ILE A 90 -0.84 4.46 -13.22
C ILE A 90 -2.05 4.29 -14.14
N PHE A 91 -2.36 5.29 -14.97
CA PHE A 91 -3.41 5.19 -15.98
C PHE A 91 -3.13 4.03 -16.95
N ASP A 92 -1.91 3.96 -17.49
CA ASP A 92 -1.49 2.88 -18.38
C ASP A 92 -1.56 1.52 -17.67
N ALA A 93 -1.24 1.47 -16.38
CA ALA A 93 -1.29 0.24 -15.60
C ALA A 93 -2.72 -0.28 -15.38
N ILE A 94 -3.67 0.60 -15.07
CA ILE A 94 -5.09 0.20 -14.96
C ILE A 94 -5.60 -0.31 -16.31
N GLN A 95 -5.29 0.40 -17.41
CA GLN A 95 -5.68 -0.02 -18.75
C GLN A 95 -5.08 -1.39 -19.11
N ALA A 96 -3.79 -1.60 -18.82
CA ALA A 96 -3.11 -2.86 -19.08
C ALA A 96 -3.66 -4.01 -18.22
N ALA A 97 -3.96 -3.76 -16.94
CA ALA A 97 -4.55 -4.75 -16.04
C ALA A 97 -5.96 -5.15 -16.50
N LYS A 98 -6.81 -4.18 -16.89
CA LYS A 98 -8.13 -4.44 -17.48
C LYS A 98 -8.03 -5.23 -18.78
N ALA A 99 -7.16 -4.82 -19.71
CA ALA A 99 -7.00 -5.48 -21.00
C ALA A 99 -6.49 -6.94 -20.88
N ARG A 100 -5.75 -7.25 -19.81
CA ARG A 100 -5.21 -8.58 -19.52
C ARG A 100 -6.09 -9.39 -18.55
N ASN A 101 -7.24 -8.85 -18.13
CA ASN A 101 -8.12 -9.44 -17.12
C ASN A 101 -7.37 -9.88 -15.85
N LEU A 102 -6.49 -9.01 -15.34
CA LEU A 102 -5.76 -9.29 -14.11
C LEU A 102 -6.62 -9.03 -12.88
N ASP A 103 -6.41 -9.84 -11.85
CA ASP A 103 -7.15 -9.76 -10.60
C ASP A 103 -6.74 -8.52 -9.79
N GLU A 104 -5.44 -8.24 -9.70
CA GLU A 104 -4.88 -7.24 -8.78
C GLU A 104 -3.93 -6.27 -9.47
N LEU A 105 -4.02 -4.99 -9.13
CA LEU A 105 -3.05 -3.95 -9.48
C LEU A 105 -2.55 -3.23 -8.23
N ILE A 106 -1.25 -3.27 -7.99
CA ILE A 106 -0.61 -2.56 -6.87
C ILE A 106 0.26 -1.42 -7.43
N ALA A 107 -0.10 -0.18 -7.12
CA ALA A 107 0.59 1.02 -7.58
C ALA A 107 1.50 1.61 -6.48
N ASP A 108 2.81 1.67 -6.75
CA ASP A 108 3.76 2.42 -5.91
C ASP A 108 3.63 3.92 -6.15
N THR A 109 4.00 4.74 -5.16
CA THR A 109 4.01 6.21 -5.27
C THR A 109 5.23 6.83 -4.61
N ALA A 110 5.54 8.05 -5.01
CA ALA A 110 6.58 8.84 -4.34
C ALA A 110 6.28 9.07 -2.85
N GLY A 111 7.32 9.14 -2.02
CA GLY A 111 7.20 9.37 -0.57
C GLY A 111 7.99 10.56 -0.02
N ARG A 112 8.29 11.56 -0.86
CA ARG A 112 9.18 12.69 -0.54
C ARG A 112 8.47 13.77 0.31
N LEU A 113 8.41 13.57 1.63
CA LEU A 113 7.64 14.43 2.54
C LEU A 113 8.22 15.85 2.75
N GLN A 114 9.47 16.13 2.35
CA GLN A 114 10.07 17.48 2.46
C GLN A 114 9.32 18.54 1.63
N ASN A 115 8.54 18.10 0.63
CA ASN A 115 7.73 18.97 -0.23
C ASN A 115 6.25 18.58 -0.14
N LYS A 116 5.69 18.62 1.09
CA LYS A 116 4.36 18.09 1.44
C LYS A 116 3.27 18.49 0.44
N SER A 117 3.16 19.78 0.13
CA SER A 117 2.10 20.29 -0.75
C SER A 117 2.16 19.68 -2.15
N HIS A 118 3.35 19.58 -2.73
CA HIS A 118 3.53 18.98 -4.05
C HIS A 118 3.18 17.49 -4.05
N LEU A 119 3.64 16.75 -3.03
CA LEU A 119 3.33 15.32 -2.90
C LEU A 119 1.81 15.10 -2.78
N MET A 120 1.12 15.89 -1.95
CA MET A 120 -0.33 15.73 -1.78
C MET A 120 -1.11 16.05 -3.06
N GLU A 121 -0.72 17.08 -3.81
CA GLU A 121 -1.35 17.39 -5.10
C GLU A 121 -1.09 16.31 -6.16
N GLU A 122 0.11 15.72 -6.17
CA GLU A 122 0.43 14.58 -7.03
C GLU A 122 -0.46 13.37 -6.73
N LEU A 123 -0.62 13.03 -5.44
CA LEU A 123 -1.48 11.91 -5.02
C LEU A 123 -2.95 12.16 -5.35
N LYS A 124 -3.46 13.38 -5.14
CA LYS A 124 -4.82 13.77 -5.57
C LYS A 124 -5.00 13.65 -7.08
N LYS A 125 -3.99 14.05 -7.86
CA LYS A 125 -4.01 13.90 -9.33
C LYS A 125 -4.08 12.42 -9.72
N ILE A 126 -3.30 11.56 -9.08
CA ILE A 126 -3.33 10.10 -9.31
C ILE A 126 -4.74 9.56 -9.05
N VAL A 127 -5.33 9.82 -7.87
CA VAL A 127 -6.69 9.37 -7.54
C VAL A 127 -7.71 9.88 -8.56
N ARG A 128 -7.65 11.15 -8.94
CA ARG A 128 -8.54 11.72 -9.96
C ARG A 128 -8.40 11.01 -11.32
N VAL A 129 -7.19 10.60 -11.69
CA VAL A 129 -6.95 9.88 -12.95
C VAL A 129 -7.46 8.44 -12.87
N MET A 130 -7.26 7.75 -11.75
CA MET A 130 -7.84 6.43 -11.50
C MET A 130 -9.37 6.46 -11.63
N LYS A 131 -10.02 7.45 -11.00
CA LYS A 131 -11.48 7.65 -11.04
C LYS A 131 -12.08 7.89 -12.42
N LYS A 132 -11.28 8.32 -13.40
CA LYS A 132 -11.74 8.47 -14.79
C LYS A 132 -11.89 7.12 -15.51
N LEU A 133 -11.12 6.12 -15.08
CA LEU A 133 -11.14 4.77 -15.67
C LEU A 133 -12.09 3.84 -14.92
N ASP A 134 -12.28 4.09 -13.63
CA ASP A 134 -13.12 3.32 -12.73
C ASP A 134 -13.51 4.21 -11.56
N GLU A 135 -14.80 4.53 -11.41
CA GLU A 135 -15.29 5.47 -10.40
C GLU A 135 -14.98 5.02 -8.96
N GLU A 136 -14.83 3.72 -8.75
CA GLU A 136 -14.49 3.10 -7.46
C GLU A 136 -12.98 2.96 -7.23
N ALA A 137 -12.13 3.24 -8.22
CA ALA A 137 -10.69 3.16 -8.07
C ALA A 137 -10.09 4.45 -7.44
N PRO A 138 -9.03 4.33 -6.60
CA PRO A 138 -8.49 3.09 -6.06
C PRO A 138 -9.45 2.45 -5.05
N HIS A 139 -9.55 1.11 -5.10
CA HIS A 139 -10.37 0.32 -4.17
C HIS A 139 -9.78 0.30 -2.77
N GLU A 140 -8.44 0.43 -2.68
CA GLU A 140 -7.72 0.61 -1.42
C GLU A 140 -6.66 1.70 -1.55
N VAL A 141 -6.69 2.68 -0.65
CA VAL A 141 -5.60 3.64 -0.42
C VAL A 141 -4.86 3.22 0.85
N MET A 142 -3.77 2.49 0.66
CA MET A 142 -3.01 1.85 1.72
C MET A 142 -1.84 2.73 2.16
N LEU A 143 -1.91 3.26 3.37
CA LEU A 143 -0.77 3.96 3.98
C LEU A 143 0.20 2.97 4.61
N THR A 144 1.47 3.03 4.23
CA THR A 144 2.55 2.32 4.95
C THR A 144 3.23 3.26 5.95
N ILE A 145 3.29 2.86 7.22
CA ILE A 145 3.97 3.57 8.29
C ILE A 145 4.98 2.68 9.01
N ASP A 146 6.08 3.28 9.46
CA ASP A 146 7.09 2.62 10.27
C ASP A 146 6.71 2.72 11.76
N ALA A 147 6.53 1.58 12.41
CA ALA A 147 6.09 1.48 13.81
C ALA A 147 7.07 2.15 14.79
N SER A 148 8.36 2.26 14.43
CA SER A 148 9.38 2.87 15.29
C SER A 148 9.27 4.40 15.42
N THR A 149 8.48 5.04 14.54
CA THR A 149 8.44 6.50 14.39
C THR A 149 7.49 7.22 15.35
N GLY A 150 6.68 6.48 16.14
CA GLY A 150 5.83 7.05 17.18
C GLY A 150 4.85 8.12 16.67
N GLN A 151 4.83 9.30 17.30
CA GLN A 151 3.91 10.40 16.93
C GLN A 151 4.08 10.93 15.50
N ASN A 152 5.23 10.67 14.85
CA ASN A 152 5.41 11.01 13.45
C ASN A 152 4.49 10.19 12.54
N ALA A 153 4.22 8.93 12.87
CA ALA A 153 3.30 8.10 12.10
C ALA A 153 1.86 8.64 12.17
N VAL A 154 1.43 9.08 13.36
CA VAL A 154 0.11 9.71 13.57
C VAL A 154 -0.03 10.98 12.72
N SER A 155 0.98 11.84 12.74
CA SER A 155 1.00 13.07 11.94
C SER A 155 1.00 12.79 10.43
N GLN A 156 1.67 11.72 10.00
CA GLN A 156 1.65 11.28 8.60
C GLN A 156 0.28 10.73 8.22
N ALA A 157 -0.33 9.87 9.04
CA ALA A 157 -1.66 9.33 8.81
C ALA A 157 -2.69 10.43 8.59
N LYS A 158 -2.68 11.45 9.45
CA LYS A 158 -3.53 12.65 9.27
C LYS A 158 -3.32 13.31 7.92
N LEU A 159 -2.06 13.62 7.57
CA LEU A 159 -1.73 14.35 6.34
C LEU A 159 -2.16 13.58 5.08
N PHE A 160 -1.88 12.27 5.02
CA PHE A 160 -2.26 11.45 3.86
C PHE A 160 -3.78 11.23 3.81
N HIS A 161 -4.45 11.06 4.95
CA HIS A 161 -5.91 10.91 5.00
C HIS A 161 -6.63 12.17 4.52
N GLU A 162 -6.18 13.36 4.96
CA GLU A 162 -6.71 14.64 4.48
C GLU A 162 -6.52 14.84 2.96
N ALA A 163 -5.44 14.28 2.39
CA ALA A 163 -5.13 14.46 0.98
C ALA A 163 -5.88 13.51 0.05
N VAL A 164 -5.95 12.22 0.39
CA VAL A 164 -6.45 11.18 -0.52
C VAL A 164 -7.48 10.24 0.07
N GLY A 165 -7.83 10.37 1.36
CA GLY A 165 -8.79 9.48 2.01
C GLY A 165 -8.25 8.06 2.14
N LEU A 166 -7.49 7.81 3.20
CA LEU A 166 -6.97 6.47 3.49
C LEU A 166 -8.11 5.50 3.84
N THR A 167 -8.04 4.28 3.29
CA THR A 167 -8.98 3.18 3.55
C THR A 167 -8.32 2.02 4.29
N GLY A 168 -6.99 2.00 4.36
CA GLY A 168 -6.26 1.03 5.16
C GLY A 168 -4.84 1.45 5.49
N ILE A 169 -4.29 0.79 6.51
CA ILE A 169 -2.95 1.04 7.03
C ILE A 169 -2.17 -0.26 7.11
N THR A 170 -0.92 -0.21 6.68
CA THR A 170 0.11 -1.21 6.96
C THR A 170 1.14 -0.61 7.92
N LEU A 171 1.31 -1.21 9.10
CA LEU A 171 2.47 -0.91 9.96
C LEU A 171 3.62 -1.84 9.60
N THR A 172 4.84 -1.34 9.54
CA THR A 172 6.06 -2.14 9.31
C THR A 172 7.04 -2.00 10.48
N LYS A 173 8.05 -2.88 10.50
CA LYS A 173 9.16 -2.86 11.46
C LYS A 173 8.73 -2.99 12.93
N LEU A 174 7.67 -3.75 13.20
CA LEU A 174 7.22 -4.02 14.58
C LEU A 174 8.25 -4.86 15.35
N ASP A 175 9.02 -5.71 14.65
CA ASP A 175 10.09 -6.55 15.20
C ASP A 175 11.26 -5.73 15.75
N GLY A 176 11.50 -4.55 15.18
CA GLY A 176 12.60 -3.67 15.56
C GLY A 176 12.28 -2.69 16.70
N THR A 177 11.11 -2.74 17.34
CA THR A 177 10.71 -1.68 18.27
C THR A 177 9.87 -2.11 19.47
N ALA A 178 10.18 -1.53 20.64
CA ALA A 178 9.32 -1.55 21.82
C ALA A 178 8.17 -0.53 21.74
N LYS A 179 8.12 0.29 20.68
CA LYS A 179 7.12 1.36 20.47
C LYS A 179 5.89 0.89 19.70
N GLY A 180 5.42 -0.33 19.94
CA GLY A 180 4.17 -0.85 19.38
C GLY A 180 2.94 0.00 19.71
N GLY A 181 3.04 0.89 20.71
CA GLY A 181 1.99 1.84 21.13
C GLY A 181 1.39 2.69 20.01
N VAL A 182 2.15 2.97 18.93
CA VAL A 182 1.68 3.80 17.81
C VAL A 182 0.45 3.22 17.11
N ILE A 183 0.30 1.90 17.12
CA ILE A 183 -0.83 1.20 16.54
C ILE A 183 -2.15 1.62 17.20
N PHE A 184 -2.14 1.79 18.52
CA PHE A 184 -3.30 2.23 19.28
C PHE A 184 -3.61 3.70 19.02
N SER A 185 -2.60 4.56 18.93
CA SER A 185 -2.79 5.98 18.63
C SER A 185 -3.42 6.20 17.26
N VAL A 186 -2.96 5.46 16.25
CA VAL A 186 -3.51 5.55 14.88
C VAL A 186 -4.93 4.96 14.83
N ALA A 187 -5.15 3.81 15.47
CA ALA A 187 -6.47 3.18 15.53
C ALA A 187 -7.51 4.08 16.20
N ASP A 188 -7.19 4.64 17.36
CA ASP A 188 -8.08 5.46 18.17
C ASP A 188 -8.44 6.79 17.49
N GLN A 189 -7.46 7.43 16.82
CA GLN A 189 -7.67 8.75 16.23
C GLN A 189 -8.38 8.74 14.89
N PHE A 190 -8.11 7.74 14.04
CA PHE A 190 -8.59 7.78 12.66
C PHE A 190 -9.66 6.72 12.36
N GLY A 191 -9.76 5.65 13.16
CA GLY A 191 -10.69 4.54 12.88
C GLY A 191 -10.45 3.86 11.53
N ILE A 192 -9.29 4.07 10.90
CA ILE A 192 -8.94 3.45 9.62
C ILE A 192 -8.48 2.02 9.91
N PRO A 193 -8.99 1.02 9.17
CA PRO A 193 -8.54 -0.37 9.30
C PRO A 193 -7.03 -0.54 9.20
N ILE A 194 -6.47 -1.37 10.05
CA ILE A 194 -5.08 -1.81 9.94
C ILE A 194 -5.11 -3.16 9.25
N ARG A 195 -4.81 -3.16 7.95
CA ARG A 195 -4.88 -4.35 7.10
C ARG A 195 -3.72 -5.30 7.38
N TYR A 196 -2.52 -4.75 7.59
CA TYR A 196 -1.30 -5.54 7.73
C TYR A 196 -0.33 -4.98 8.80
N ILE A 197 0.44 -5.90 9.38
CA ILE A 197 1.60 -5.65 10.23
C ILE A 197 2.82 -6.38 9.67
N GLY A 198 3.95 -5.69 9.57
CA GLY A 198 5.24 -6.21 9.16
C GLY A 198 6.14 -6.46 10.36
N VAL A 199 6.50 -7.72 10.58
CA VAL A 199 7.27 -8.21 11.75
C VAL A 199 8.62 -8.84 11.34
N GLY A 200 9.17 -8.44 10.20
CA GLY A 200 10.43 -8.99 9.68
C GLY A 200 10.60 -8.75 8.18
N GLU A 201 11.63 -9.37 7.60
CA GLU A 201 12.05 -9.14 6.20
C GLU A 201 11.46 -10.17 5.23
N ARG A 202 11.05 -11.35 5.69
CA ARG A 202 10.54 -12.42 4.82
C ARG A 202 9.13 -12.13 4.36
N ILE A 203 8.66 -12.84 3.33
CA ILE A 203 7.34 -12.61 2.73
C ILE A 203 6.23 -12.94 3.73
N GLU A 204 6.40 -14.03 4.48
CA GLU A 204 5.54 -14.48 5.56
C GLU A 204 5.53 -13.55 6.81
N ASP A 205 6.42 -12.56 6.85
CA ASP A 205 6.48 -11.59 7.94
C ASP A 205 5.55 -10.40 7.73
N LEU A 206 4.80 -10.34 6.62
CA LEU A 206 3.65 -9.46 6.47
C LEU A 206 2.38 -10.23 6.86
N ARG A 207 1.74 -9.83 7.95
CA ARG A 207 0.60 -10.55 8.54
C ARG A 207 -0.60 -9.63 8.71
N TRP A 208 -1.79 -10.16 8.88
CA TRP A 208 -2.96 -9.37 9.30
C TRP A 208 -2.82 -8.89 10.75
N LEU A 209 -3.51 -7.81 11.12
CA LEU A 209 -3.39 -7.16 12.44
C LEU A 209 -3.62 -8.16 13.59
N PHE A 210 -4.70 -8.93 13.54
CA PHE A 210 -4.97 -9.95 14.53
C PHE A 210 -4.52 -11.33 14.05
N TYR A 211 -3.78 -12.00 14.94
CA TYR A 211 -3.40 -13.41 14.81
C TYR A 211 -4.53 -14.38 15.21
N SER A 212 -5.70 -13.87 15.60
CA SER A 212 -6.66 -14.60 16.43
C SER A 212 -7.76 -15.28 15.61
N THR A 213 -7.60 -16.57 15.25
CA THR A 213 -8.63 -17.65 15.37
C THR A 213 -8.28 -18.98 14.68
N GLU A 214 -7.16 -19.16 13.98
CA GLU A 214 -6.85 -20.49 13.37
C GLU A 214 -6.46 -21.59 14.39
N ALA A 215 -6.10 -21.23 15.63
CA ALA A 215 -5.90 -22.19 16.71
C ALA A 215 -7.16 -22.44 17.57
N GLY A 216 -8.29 -21.79 17.26
CA GLY A 216 -9.50 -21.80 18.11
C GLY A 216 -10.83 -22.02 17.39
N ARG A 217 -10.81 -22.31 16.08
CA ARG A 217 -11.99 -22.72 15.29
C ARG A 217 -11.68 -23.89 14.36
N ARG A 218 -11.10 -24.95 14.92
CA ARG A 218 -11.28 -26.32 14.44
C ARG A 218 -12.09 -27.09 15.46
#